data_AF-A0A662HG37-F1
#
_entry.id   AF-A0A662HG37-F1
#
_cell.length_a   1.000
_cell.length_b   1.000
_cell.length_c   1.000
_cell.angle_alpha   90.00
_cell.angle_beta   90.00
_cell.angle_gamma   90.00
#
_symmetry.space_group_name_H-M   'P 1'
#
loop_
_entity.id
_entity.type
_entity.pdbx_description
1 polymer ?
#
loop_
_entity_poly.entity_id
_entity_poly.type
_entity_poly.pdbx_seq_one_letter_code
_entity_poly.pdbx_strand_id
1 'polypeptide(L)'
;MSFTRAVVEASAELMRRMGYVGLFVLMTLESALVPIPSEVVMPLAGFLAQRKAFDFTLVVVIASLANLAGSLVAYALGASLGRRFVERFGKYL
;
A
#
# COMPACT_ATOMS: atom_id res chain seq x y z
N MET A 1 -18.59 14.53 -2.82
CA MET A 1 -17.12 14.41 -3.02
C MET A 1 -16.85 13.10 -3.73
N SER A 2 -16.09 13.10 -4.84
CA SER A 2 -15.73 11.86 -5.54
C SER A 2 -14.88 10.98 -4.61
N PHE A 3 -15.24 9.70 -4.46
CA PHE A 3 -14.56 8.72 -3.59
C PHE A 3 -13.04 8.72 -3.80
N THR A 4 -12.59 8.84 -5.05
CA THR A 4 -11.18 8.93 -5.42
C THR A 4 -10.45 10.11 -4.78
N ARG A 5 -11.10 11.29 -4.69
CA ARG A 5 -10.49 12.47 -4.07
C ARG A 5 -10.31 12.29 -2.57
N ALA A 6 -11.28 11.66 -1.90
CA ALA A 6 -11.21 11.41 -0.47
C ALA A 6 -10.04 10.48 -0.11
N VAL A 7 -9.82 9.42 -0.90
CA VAL A 7 -8.69 8.49 -0.68
C VAL A 7 -7.34 9.19 -0.91
N VAL A 8 -7.25 10.04 -1.94
CA VAL A 8 -6.04 10.81 -2.26
C VAL A 8 -5.70 11.79 -1.14
N GLU A 9 -6.67 12.59 -0.68
CA GLU A 9 -6.47 13.55 0.40
C GLU A 9 -6.08 12.85 1.71
N ALA A 10 -6.74 11.75 2.04
CA ALA A 10 -6.43 10.96 3.23
C ALA A 10 -5.01 10.38 3.18
N SER A 11 -4.59 9.84 2.02
CA SER A 11 -3.25 9.28 1.84
C SER A 11 -2.17 10.37 1.94
N ALA A 12 -2.40 11.51 1.32
CA ALA A 12 -1.48 12.65 1.38
C ALA A 12 -1.35 13.19 2.81
N GLU A 13 -2.46 13.35 3.54
CA GLU A 13 -2.44 13.83 4.92
C GLU A 13 -1.79 12.81 5.87
N LEU A 14 -2.04 11.51 5.67
CA LEU A 14 -1.39 10.45 6.45
C LEU A 14 0.13 10.49 6.26
N MET A 15 0.61 10.58 5.01
CA MET A 15 2.03 10.65 4.72
C MET A 15 2.65 11.96 5.21
N ARG A 16 1.92 13.07 5.19
CA ARG A 16 2.38 14.36 5.73
C ARG A 16 2.53 14.33 7.26
N ARG A 17 1.64 13.64 7.97
CA ARG A 17 1.67 13.51 9.44
C ARG A 17 2.67 12.47 9.94
N MET A 18 2.77 11.34 9.24
CA MET A 18 3.52 10.18 9.71
C MET A 18 4.84 9.96 8.96
N GLY A 19 5.12 10.77 7.93
CA GLY A 19 6.36 10.68 7.16
C GLY A 19 6.58 9.29 6.57
N TYR A 20 7.75 8.74 6.82
CA TYR A 20 8.14 7.39 6.42
C TYR A 20 7.24 6.27 6.95
N VAL A 21 6.67 6.42 8.13
CA VAL A 21 5.71 5.45 8.68
C VAL A 21 4.42 5.48 7.87
N GLY A 22 3.98 6.68 7.46
CA GLY A 22 2.84 6.84 6.56
C GLY A 22 3.08 6.18 5.21
N LEU A 23 4.28 6.36 4.63
CA LEU A 23 4.69 5.67 3.41
C LEU A 23 4.63 4.14 3.58
N PHE A 24 5.19 3.60 4.67
CA PHE A 24 5.18 2.16 4.94
C PHE A 24 3.74 1.61 5.03
N VAL A 25 2.89 2.25 5.83
CA VAL A 25 1.49 1.80 6.01
C VAL A 25 0.72 1.85 4.70
N LEU A 26 0.82 2.94 3.95
CA LEU A 26 0.10 3.10 2.67
C LEU A 26 0.54 2.06 1.64
N MET A 27 1.85 1.82 1.52
CA MET A 27 2.41 0.82 0.60
C MET A 27 2.03 -0.61 1.03
N THR A 28 2.06 -0.92 2.32
CA THR A 28 1.61 -2.23 2.83
C THR A 28 0.14 -2.46 2.55
N LEU A 29 -0.73 -1.46 2.75
CA LEU A 29 -2.16 -1.58 2.48
C LEU A 29 -2.42 -1.77 0.98
N GLU A 30 -1.76 -0.98 0.12
CA GLU A 30 -1.85 -1.11 -1.33
C GLU A 30 -1.48 -2.54 -1.77
N SER A 31 -0.34 -3.04 -1.29
CA SER A 31 0.12 -4.40 -1.59
C SER A 31 -0.76 -5.50 -0.97
N ALA A 32 -1.45 -5.22 0.14
CA ALA A 32 -2.43 -6.11 0.78
C ALA A 32 -3.81 -6.11 0.10
N LEU A 33 -3.91 -5.67 -1.17
CA LEU A 33 -5.12 -5.62 -1.99
C LEU A 33 -6.14 -4.57 -1.55
N VAL A 34 -5.75 -3.60 -0.72
CA VAL A 34 -6.60 -2.44 -0.41
C VAL A 34 -6.48 -1.45 -1.57
N PRO A 35 -7.59 -0.95 -2.14
CA PRO A 35 -7.55 -0.03 -3.27
C PRO A 35 -7.03 1.35 -2.83
N ILE A 36 -5.70 1.51 -2.85
CA ILE A 36 -4.97 2.75 -2.64
C ILE A 36 -4.35 3.16 -3.98
N PRO A 37 -4.55 4.39 -4.46
CA PRO A 37 -3.94 4.86 -5.71
C PRO A 37 -2.43 5.07 -5.53
N SER A 38 -1.63 4.11 -5.98
CA SER A 38 -0.17 4.15 -5.89
C SER A 38 0.44 5.25 -6.78
N GLU A 39 -0.31 5.71 -7.78
CA GLU A 39 0.00 6.86 -8.65
C GLU A 39 0.08 8.19 -7.90
N VAL A 40 -0.37 8.24 -6.65
CA VAL A 40 -0.25 9.44 -5.80
C VAL A 40 0.85 9.27 -4.76
N VAL A 41 0.88 8.13 -4.07
CA VAL A 41 1.78 7.92 -2.92
C VAL A 41 3.25 7.94 -3.36
N MET A 42 3.59 7.21 -4.42
CA MET A 42 4.99 7.14 -4.89
C MET A 42 5.50 8.46 -5.49
N PRO A 43 4.74 9.16 -6.37
CA PRO A 43 5.18 10.46 -6.86
C PRO A 43 5.31 11.50 -5.75
N LEU A 44 4.43 11.49 -4.73
CA LEU A 44 4.56 12.38 -3.58
C LEU A 44 5.79 12.04 -2.73
N ALA A 45 6.08 10.77 -2.49
CA ALA A 45 7.31 10.34 -1.80
C ALA A 45 8.57 10.74 -2.59
N GLY A 46 8.56 10.58 -3.91
CA GLY A 46 9.64 11.03 -4.80
C GLY A 46 9.83 12.55 -4.81
N PHE A 47 8.74 13.32 -4.80
CA PHE A 47 8.79 14.77 -4.68
C PHE A 47 9.40 15.22 -3.34
N LEU A 48 9.00 14.58 -2.24
CA LEU A 48 9.59 14.82 -0.92
C LEU A 48 11.07 14.43 -0.86
N ALA A 49 11.46 13.37 -1.57
CA ALA A 49 12.85 12.96 -1.68
C ALA A 49 13.69 14.00 -2.45
N GLN A 50 13.17 14.52 -3.55
CA GLN A 50 13.82 15.59 -4.31
C GLN A 50 13.99 16.86 -3.46
N ARG A 51 13.00 17.20 -2.65
CA ARG A 51 13.04 18.36 -1.73
C ARG A 51 13.94 18.16 -0.51
N LYS A 52 14.66 17.02 -0.42
CA LYS A 52 15.48 16.62 0.74
C LYS A 52 14.68 16.49 2.04
N ALA A 53 13.35 16.42 1.96
CA ALA A 53 12.50 16.13 3.11
C ALA A 53 12.56 14.65 3.47
N PHE A 54 12.66 13.79 2.45
CA PHE A 54 13.03 12.38 2.58
C PHE A 54 14.39 12.11 1.91
N ASP A 55 15.12 11.16 2.45
CA ASP A 55 16.17 10.42 1.76
C ASP A 55 15.57 9.41 0.76
N PHE A 56 16.08 9.44 -0.48
CA PHE A 56 15.62 8.59 -1.58
C PHE A 56 15.88 7.10 -1.31
N THR A 57 17.05 6.76 -0.77
CA THR A 57 17.41 5.38 -0.45
C THR A 57 16.47 4.81 0.62
N LEU A 58 16.15 5.60 1.65
CA LEU A 58 15.15 5.20 2.64
C LEU A 58 13.77 5.02 2.04
N VAL A 59 13.32 5.90 1.14
CA VAL A 59 12.03 5.72 0.44
C VAL A 59 11.99 4.38 -0.29
N VAL A 60 13.04 4.05 -1.05
CA VAL A 60 13.14 2.78 -1.80
C VAL A 60 13.12 1.59 -0.86
N VAL A 61 13.94 1.59 0.19
CA VAL A 61 14.02 0.49 1.17
C VAL A 61 12.68 0.30 1.88
N ILE A 62 12.08 1.38 2.37
CA ILE A 62 10.82 1.33 3.14
C ILE A 62 9.66 0.89 2.27
N ALA A 63 9.53 1.43 1.05
CA ALA A 63 8.49 1.00 0.11
C ALA A 63 8.65 -0.50 -0.27
N SER A 64 9.89 -0.96 -0.45
CA SER A 64 10.16 -2.36 -0.78
C SER A 64 9.79 -3.30 0.36
N LEU A 65 10.16 -2.96 1.60
CA LEU A 65 9.79 -3.71 2.80
C LEU A 65 8.28 -3.69 3.04
N ALA A 66 7.62 -2.56 2.79
CA ALA A 66 6.18 -2.41 2.92
C ALA A 66 5.42 -3.30 1.95
N ASN A 67 5.84 -3.35 0.68
CA ASN A 67 5.25 -4.23 -0.34
C ASN A 67 5.52 -5.70 -0.05
N LEU A 68 6.71 -6.04 0.46
CA LEU A 68 6.98 -7.41 0.90
C LEU A 68 6.02 -7.81 2.04
N ALA A 69 5.83 -6.94 3.03
CA ALA A 69 4.90 -7.18 4.14
C ALA A 69 3.45 -7.32 3.65
N GLY A 70 2.99 -6.42 2.77
CA GLY A 70 1.64 -6.49 2.19
C GLY A 70 1.40 -7.76 1.38
N SER A 71 2.39 -8.15 0.58
CA SER A 71 2.35 -9.38 -0.21
C SER A 71 2.33 -10.63 0.67
N LEU A 72 3.07 -10.66 1.78
CA LEU A 72 3.03 -11.76 2.75
C LEU A 72 1.66 -11.85 3.44
N VAL A 73 1.05 -10.72 3.77
CA VAL A 73 -0.32 -10.68 4.31
C VAL A 73 -1.32 -11.21 3.29
N ALA A 74 -1.25 -10.73 2.04
CA ALA A 74 -2.11 -11.21 0.95
C ALA A 74 -1.92 -12.71 0.69
N TYR A 75 -0.67 -13.21 0.74
CA TYR A 75 -0.36 -14.62 0.61
C TYR A 75 -0.93 -15.45 1.76
N ALA A 76 -0.77 -15.01 3.01
CA ALA A 76 -1.32 -15.71 4.17
C ALA A 76 -2.85 -15.77 4.12
N LEU A 77 -3.51 -14.69 3.70
CA LEU A 77 -4.95 -14.65 3.47
C LEU A 77 -5.34 -15.60 2.33
N GLY A 78 -4.65 -15.56 1.19
CA GLY A 78 -4.88 -16.46 0.07
C GLY A 78 -4.65 -17.93 0.41
N ALA A 79 -3.62 -18.26 1.19
CA ALA A 79 -3.31 -19.63 1.59
C ALA A 79 -4.34 -20.20 2.58
N SER A 80 -4.81 -19.38 3.53
CA SER A 80 -5.77 -19.81 4.56
C SER A 80 -7.22 -19.83 4.07
N LEU A 81 -7.64 -18.82 3.30
CA LEU A 81 -9.00 -18.69 2.77
C LEU A 81 -9.17 -19.37 1.40
N GLY A 82 -8.11 -19.47 0.60
CA GLY A 82 -8.18 -19.97 -0.77
C GLY A 82 -8.66 -21.41 -0.84
N ARG A 83 -8.16 -22.31 0.00
CA ARG A 83 -8.60 -23.72 -0.01
C ARG A 83 -10.08 -23.86 0.36
N ARG A 84 -10.54 -23.14 1.40
CA ARG A 84 -11.96 -23.12 1.79
C ARG A 84 -12.85 -22.49 0.72
N PHE A 85 -12.36 -21.45 0.05
CA PHE A 85 -13.10 -20.78 -1.02
C PHE A 85 -13.24 -21.69 -2.25
N VAL A 86 -12.15 -22.36 -2.66
CA VAL A 86 -12.13 -23.32 -3.78
C VAL A 86 -12.99 -24.55 -3.46
N GLU A 87 -12.92 -25.11 -2.25
CA GLU A 87 -13.75 -26.27 -1.88
C GLU A 87 -15.25 -25.91 -1.81
N ARG A 88 -15.60 -24.64 -1.50
CA ARG A 88 -16.99 -24.19 -1.37
C ARG A 88 -17.59 -23.67 -2.69
N PHE A 89 -16.81 -22.96 -3.50
CA PHE A 89 -17.26 -22.30 -4.73
C PHE A 89 -16.64 -22.87 -6.01
N GLY A 90 -15.60 -23.71 -5.92
CA GLY A 90 -14.98 -24.36 -7.08
C GLY A 90 -15.88 -25.39 -7.78
N LYS A 91 -17.06 -25.70 -7.24
CA LYS A 91 -18.10 -26.47 -7.94
C LYS A 91 -18.86 -25.64 -9.00
N TYR A 92 -18.63 -24.32 -9.04
CA TYR A 92 -19.31 -23.37 -9.95
C TYR A 92 -18.34 -22.63 -10.90
N LEU A 93 -17.05 -22.97 -10.86
CA LEU A 93 -16.01 -22.55 -11.82
C LEU A 93 -15.77 -23.69 -12.80
#